data_AF-A0A841HH02-F1
#
_entry.id   AF-A0A841HH02-F1
#
_cell.length_a   1.000
_cell.length_b   1.000
_cell.length_c   1.000
_cell.angle_alpha   90.00
_cell.angle_beta   90.00
_cell.angle_gamma   90.00
#
_symmetry.space_group_name_H-M   'P 1'
#
loop_
_entity.id
_entity.type
_entity.pdbx_description
1 polymer ?
#
loop_
_entity_poly.entity_id
_entity_poly.type
_entity_poly.pdbx_seq_one_letter_code
_entity_poly.pdbx_strand_id
1 'polypeptide(L)'
;MRTTHLARRERGASLLVALIFLVIMAMLGVTVANVTNMQERMAGGTRDRDLALQAAEAALRDAENRLQVQAFRDAVQAFDPANGNDVAFWDACFAGTAAPCETASRYEPETELPGAGAPGALAEQPQYVIERKVPDGTIQIFRITARAVGGTEDAVVILQSEIGFSTPP
;
A
#
# COMPACT_ATOMS: atom_id res chain seq x y z
N MET A 1 35.59 -70.33 41.00
CA MET A 1 35.57 -68.92 41.46
C MET A 1 34.69 -68.11 40.52
N ARG A 2 33.52 -67.65 40.97
CA ARG A 2 32.60 -66.80 40.18
C ARG A 2 32.74 -65.37 40.69
N THR A 3 33.28 -64.47 39.88
CA THR A 3 33.34 -63.04 40.17
C THR A 3 32.00 -62.40 39.81
N THR A 4 31.20 -62.07 40.81
CA THR A 4 29.95 -61.32 40.63
C THR A 4 30.27 -59.85 40.40
N HIS A 5 30.16 -59.38 39.16
CA HIS A 5 30.17 -57.95 38.84
C HIS A 5 28.90 -57.30 39.40
N LEU A 6 29.07 -56.37 40.36
CA LEU A 6 28.01 -55.51 40.86
C LEU A 6 27.58 -54.56 39.74
N ALA A 7 26.47 -54.87 39.09
CA ALA A 7 25.82 -53.97 38.14
C ALA A 7 25.26 -52.77 38.90
N ARG A 8 25.98 -51.64 38.85
CA ARG A 8 25.55 -50.35 39.39
C ARG A 8 24.23 -49.95 38.69
N ARG A 9 23.14 -49.88 39.47
CA ARG A 9 21.82 -49.43 39.03
C ARG A 9 21.82 -47.90 38.90
N GLU A 10 22.15 -47.39 37.73
CA GLU A 10 21.81 -46.03 37.30
C GLU A 10 20.29 -45.98 37.08
N ARG A 11 19.52 -45.57 38.10
CA ARG A 11 18.06 -45.40 38.00
C ARG A 11 17.69 -44.05 38.62
N GLY A 12 17.44 -43.05 37.77
CA GLY A 12 16.84 -41.78 38.20
C GLY A 12 17.10 -40.58 37.30
N ALA A 13 18.26 -40.52 36.63
CA ALA A 13 18.65 -39.31 35.89
C ALA A 13 18.11 -39.22 34.45
N SER A 14 17.77 -40.34 33.80
CA SER A 14 17.39 -40.36 32.39
C SER A 14 16.11 -39.58 32.08
N LEU A 15 15.09 -39.66 32.96
CA LEU A 15 13.84 -38.94 32.79
C LEU A 15 14.04 -37.42 32.92
N LEU A 16 14.90 -36.99 33.87
CA LEU A 16 15.22 -35.58 34.07
C LEU A 16 15.95 -35.01 32.84
N VAL A 17 16.95 -35.74 32.34
CA VAL A 17 17.70 -35.35 31.13
C VAL A 17 16.76 -35.29 29.92
N ALA A 18 15.90 -36.29 29.73
CA ALA A 18 14.92 -36.31 28.65
C ALA A 18 13.93 -35.13 28.73
N LEU A 19 13.46 -34.76 29.93
CA LEU A 19 12.58 -33.62 30.13
C LEU A 19 13.28 -32.29 29.80
N ILE A 20 14.54 -32.11 30.23
CA ILE A 20 15.34 -30.93 29.90
C ILE A 20 15.49 -30.79 28.39
N PHE A 21 15.85 -31.88 27.70
CA PHE A 21 15.96 -31.87 26.24
C PHE A 21 14.61 -31.57 25.56
N LEU A 22 13.51 -32.13 26.05
CA LEU A 22 12.17 -31.86 25.53
C LEU A 22 11.81 -30.38 25.66
N VAL A 23 12.06 -29.77 26.83
CA VAL A 23 11.82 -28.34 27.06
C VAL A 23 12.68 -27.47 26.14
N ILE A 24 13.97 -27.81 25.97
CA ILE A 24 14.85 -27.08 25.05
C ILE A 24 14.32 -27.16 23.61
N MET A 25 13.95 -28.36 23.14
CA MET A 25 13.37 -28.53 21.80
C MET A 25 12.05 -27.76 21.64
N ALA A 26 11.19 -27.76 22.66
CA ALA A 26 9.95 -27.01 22.64
C ALA A 26 10.20 -25.49 22.54
N MET A 27 11.15 -24.94 23.30
CA MET A 27 11.52 -23.52 23.23
C MET A 27 12.08 -23.13 21.85
N LEU A 28 12.91 -23.98 21.25
CA LEU A 28 13.40 -23.78 19.89
C LEU A 28 12.25 -23.80 18.87
N GLY A 29 11.32 -24.75 19.01
CA GLY A 29 10.12 -24.83 18.18
C GLY A 29 9.26 -23.56 18.25
N VAL A 30 9.03 -23.02 19.44
CA VAL A 30 8.27 -21.77 19.65
C VAL A 30 8.98 -20.58 18.99
N THR A 31 10.32 -20.53 19.09
CA THR A 31 11.10 -19.44 18.49
C THR A 31 10.98 -19.44 16.96
N VAL A 32 11.08 -20.62 16.34
CA VAL A 32 10.87 -20.76 14.89
C VAL A 32 9.46 -20.34 14.48
N ALA A 33 8.43 -20.78 15.22
CA ALA A 33 7.05 -20.41 14.94
C ALA A 33 6.83 -18.88 15.01
N ASN A 34 7.44 -18.20 15.99
CA ASN A 34 7.37 -16.75 16.12
C ASN A 34 8.03 -16.04 14.93
N VAL A 35 9.20 -16.50 14.49
CA VAL A 35 9.90 -15.93 13.32
C VAL A 35 9.07 -16.12 12.05
N THR A 36 8.51 -17.29 11.82
CA THR A 36 7.64 -17.56 10.67
C THR A 36 6.41 -16.65 10.66
N ASN A 37 5.76 -16.46 11.81
CA ASN A 37 4.61 -15.55 11.90
C ASN A 37 4.99 -14.10 11.55
N MET A 38 6.15 -13.64 12.02
CA MET A 38 6.64 -12.30 11.70
C MET A 38 6.97 -12.15 10.21
N GLN A 39 7.58 -13.17 9.59
CA GLN A 39 7.84 -13.19 8.15
C GLN A 39 6.55 -13.19 7.31
N GLU A 40 5.52 -13.92 7.74
CA GLU A 40 4.22 -13.93 7.08
C GLU A 40 3.55 -12.55 7.11
N ARG A 41 3.56 -11.86 8.26
CA ARG A 41 3.03 -10.49 8.38
C ARG A 41 3.80 -9.48 7.53
N MET A 42 5.14 -9.59 7.49
CA MET A 42 5.96 -8.74 6.62
C MET A 42 5.68 -9.03 5.13
N ALA A 43 5.54 -10.30 4.75
CA ALA A 43 5.20 -10.68 3.37
C ALA A 43 3.81 -10.18 2.96
N GLY A 44 2.82 -10.27 3.86
CA GLY A 44 1.49 -9.71 3.66
C GLY A 44 1.51 -8.19 3.48
N GLY A 45 2.17 -7.47 4.41
CA GLY A 45 2.25 -6.00 4.34
C GLY A 45 2.98 -5.47 3.11
N THR A 46 4.09 -6.12 2.70
CA THR A 46 4.78 -5.77 1.45
C THR A 46 3.89 -6.02 0.24
N ARG A 47 3.20 -7.16 0.18
CA ARG A 47 2.28 -7.48 -0.91
C ARG A 47 1.15 -6.46 -1.03
N ASP A 48 0.55 -6.05 0.08
CA ASP A 48 -0.52 -5.04 0.05
C ASP A 48 0.00 -3.69 -0.46
N ARG A 49 1.23 -3.32 -0.09
CA ARG A 49 1.87 -2.09 -0.57
C ARG A 49 2.23 -2.15 -2.05
N ASP A 50 2.65 -3.32 -2.55
CA ASP A 50 2.89 -3.55 -3.97
C ASP A 50 1.59 -3.45 -4.79
N LEU A 51 0.48 -4.01 -4.28
CA LEU A 51 -0.85 -3.87 -4.88
C LEU A 51 -1.29 -2.40 -4.93
N ALA A 52 -1.12 -1.66 -3.84
CA ALA A 52 -1.42 -0.24 -3.78
C ALA A 52 -0.58 0.56 -4.79
N LEU A 53 0.71 0.24 -4.95
CA LEU A 53 1.58 0.87 -5.96
C LEU A 53 1.08 0.61 -7.38
N GLN A 54 0.76 -0.64 -7.73
CA GLN A 54 0.25 -0.99 -9.05
C GLN A 54 -1.07 -0.26 -9.35
N ALA A 55 -1.96 -0.18 -8.37
CA ALA A 55 -3.22 0.54 -8.49
C ALA A 55 -3.01 2.07 -8.65
N ALA A 56 -2.09 2.66 -7.89
CA ALA A 56 -1.75 4.07 -8.02
C ALA A 56 -1.11 4.38 -9.39
N GLU A 57 -0.25 3.51 -9.92
CA GLU A 57 0.31 3.64 -11.27
C GLU A 57 -0.77 3.52 -12.35
N ALA A 58 -1.73 2.62 -12.18
CA ALA A 58 -2.86 2.49 -13.11
C ALA A 58 -3.71 3.77 -13.13
N ALA A 59 -4.03 4.32 -11.95
CA ALA A 59 -4.73 5.59 -11.81
C ALA A 59 -3.96 6.77 -12.42
N LEU A 60 -2.64 6.82 -12.22
CA LEU A 60 -1.78 7.84 -12.80
C LEU A 60 -1.79 7.78 -14.34
N ARG A 61 -1.70 6.57 -14.91
CA ARG A 61 -1.77 6.36 -16.37
C ARG A 61 -3.12 6.77 -16.95
N ASP A 62 -4.22 6.47 -16.26
CA ASP A 62 -5.56 6.91 -16.66
C ASP A 62 -5.64 8.45 -16.70
N ALA A 63 -5.14 9.12 -15.66
CA ALA A 63 -5.07 10.58 -15.59
C ALA A 63 -4.24 11.20 -16.75
N GLU A 64 -3.08 10.62 -17.04
CA GLU A 64 -2.22 11.05 -18.15
C GLU A 64 -2.89 10.88 -19.52
N ASN A 65 -3.66 9.80 -19.69
CA ASN A 65 -4.46 9.55 -20.89
C ASN A 65 -5.58 10.58 -21.04
N ARG A 66 -6.30 10.92 -19.95
CA ARG A 66 -7.33 11.97 -19.96
C ARG A 66 -6.76 13.33 -20.36
N LEU A 67 -5.57 13.66 -19.85
CA LEU A 67 -4.88 14.89 -20.18
C LEU A 67 -4.42 14.96 -21.65
N GLN A 68 -4.45 13.88 -22.43
CA GLN A 68 -4.20 13.96 -23.88
C GLN A 68 -5.31 14.72 -24.61
N VAL A 69 -6.52 14.76 -24.05
CA VAL A 69 -7.67 15.45 -24.64
C VAL A 69 -7.62 16.95 -24.30
N GLN A 70 -7.52 17.81 -25.32
CA GLN A 70 -7.43 19.26 -25.13
C GLN A 70 -8.65 19.84 -24.40
N ALA A 71 -9.86 19.43 -24.79
CA ALA A 71 -11.09 19.89 -24.14
C ALA A 71 -11.13 19.55 -22.65
N PHE A 72 -10.50 18.43 -22.24
CA PHE A 72 -10.37 18.08 -20.83
C PHE A 72 -9.36 19.01 -20.13
N ARG A 73 -8.19 19.24 -20.72
CA ARG A 73 -7.17 20.16 -20.18
C ARG A 73 -7.71 21.57 -19.93
N ASP A 74 -8.54 22.07 -20.84
CA ASP A 74 -9.13 23.41 -20.73
C ASP A 74 -10.18 23.48 -19.60
N ALA A 75 -10.84 22.36 -19.29
CA ALA A 75 -11.83 22.25 -18.21
C ALA A 75 -11.21 22.03 -16.81
N VAL A 76 -9.97 21.55 -16.73
CA VAL A 76 -9.27 21.37 -15.44
C VAL A 76 -9.09 22.72 -14.74
N GLN A 77 -9.40 22.75 -13.44
CA GLN A 77 -9.25 23.95 -12.63
C GLN A 77 -7.77 24.27 -12.34
N ALA A 78 -7.47 25.56 -12.27
CA ALA A 78 -6.17 26.02 -11.80
C ALA A 78 -6.00 25.67 -10.32
N PHE A 79 -4.78 25.29 -9.95
CA PHE A 79 -4.37 25.17 -8.57
C PHE A 79 -4.56 26.53 -7.88
N ASP A 80 -5.40 26.55 -6.84
CA ASP A 80 -5.60 27.71 -5.99
C ASP A 80 -4.80 27.54 -4.69
N PRO A 81 -3.74 28.33 -4.46
CA PRO A 81 -2.94 28.25 -3.25
C PRO A 81 -3.71 28.69 -1.98
N ALA A 82 -4.89 29.29 -2.11
CA ALA A 82 -5.78 29.56 -0.98
C ALA A 82 -6.50 28.30 -0.47
N ASN A 83 -6.56 27.24 -1.28
CA ASN A 83 -7.00 25.94 -0.80
C ASN A 83 -5.97 25.39 0.20
N GLY A 84 -6.45 24.71 1.23
CA GLY A 84 -5.59 23.96 2.14
C GLY A 84 -4.71 22.97 1.37
N ASN A 85 -3.53 22.67 1.91
CA ASN A 85 -2.63 21.65 1.38
C ASN A 85 -2.02 20.82 2.51
N ASP A 86 -2.78 20.66 3.59
CA ASP A 86 -2.42 19.82 4.73
C ASP A 86 -3.07 18.44 4.61
N VAL A 87 -2.78 17.56 5.57
CA VAL A 87 -3.35 16.22 5.63
C VAL A 87 -4.88 16.23 5.68
N ALA A 88 -5.47 17.20 6.40
CA ALA A 88 -6.93 17.31 6.53
C ALA A 88 -7.59 17.64 5.20
N PHE A 89 -6.99 18.53 4.39
CA PHE A 89 -7.45 18.80 3.03
C PHE A 89 -7.42 17.55 2.15
N TRP A 90 -6.30 16.81 2.13
CA TRP A 90 -6.16 15.63 1.27
C TRP A 90 -7.05 14.47 1.71
N ASP A 91 -7.18 14.23 3.01
CA ASP A 91 -8.10 13.23 3.55
C ASP A 91 -9.55 13.57 3.17
N ALA A 92 -9.96 14.82 3.36
CA ALA A 92 -11.30 15.27 2.98
C ALA A 92 -11.51 15.26 1.46
N CYS A 93 -10.47 15.55 0.65
CA CYS A 93 -10.54 15.45 -0.80
C CYS A 93 -10.81 14.02 -1.27
N PHE A 94 -9.98 13.06 -0.83
CA PHE A 94 -10.14 11.65 -1.23
C PHE A 94 -11.36 10.99 -0.58
N ALA A 95 -11.85 11.49 0.55
CA ALA A 95 -13.15 11.10 1.10
C ALA A 95 -14.34 11.67 0.31
N GLY A 96 -14.12 12.61 -0.62
CA GLY A 96 -15.20 13.29 -1.34
C GLY A 96 -16.03 14.18 -0.41
N THR A 97 -15.38 14.94 0.48
CA THR A 97 -16.04 15.85 1.42
C THR A 97 -15.42 17.26 1.42
N ALA A 98 -14.30 17.48 0.72
CA ALA A 98 -13.67 18.78 0.57
C ALA A 98 -14.07 19.48 -0.73
N ALA A 99 -14.75 20.62 -0.61
CA ALA A 99 -14.76 21.64 -1.66
C ALA A 99 -13.44 22.45 -1.61
N PRO A 100 -12.77 22.71 -2.74
CA PRO A 100 -13.22 22.49 -4.14
C PRO A 100 -12.77 21.15 -4.76
N CYS A 101 -12.03 20.30 -4.03
CA CYS A 101 -11.43 19.08 -4.57
C CYS A 101 -12.46 18.08 -5.14
N GLU A 102 -13.65 18.02 -4.53
CA GLU A 102 -14.70 17.04 -4.82
C GLU A 102 -15.37 17.21 -6.19
N THR A 103 -15.49 18.42 -6.72
CA THR A 103 -16.35 18.68 -7.90
C THR A 103 -15.57 18.96 -9.19
N ALA A 104 -14.27 19.25 -9.12
CA ALA A 104 -13.56 19.78 -10.29
C ALA A 104 -12.16 19.24 -10.55
N SER A 105 -11.58 18.48 -9.62
CA SER A 105 -10.22 17.98 -9.76
C SER A 105 -10.04 16.51 -9.38
N ARG A 106 -10.93 15.92 -8.56
CA ARG A 106 -10.92 14.47 -8.25
C ARG A 106 -11.63 13.64 -9.30
N TYR A 107 -11.02 12.53 -9.66
CA TYR A 107 -11.54 11.56 -10.63
C TYR A 107 -11.23 10.12 -10.17
N GLU A 108 -12.04 9.20 -10.66
CA GLU A 108 -11.81 7.76 -10.58
C GLU A 108 -11.39 7.24 -11.95
N PRO A 109 -10.49 6.24 -12.04
CA PRO A 109 -10.09 5.64 -13.30
C PRO A 109 -11.28 5.05 -14.05
N GLU A 110 -11.24 5.07 -15.39
CA GLU A 110 -12.34 4.49 -16.19
C GLU A 110 -12.41 2.97 -16.07
N THR A 111 -11.27 2.32 -15.83
CA THR A 111 -11.20 0.86 -15.66
C THR A 111 -11.25 0.52 -14.18
N GLU A 112 -12.31 -0.17 -13.77
CA GLU A 112 -12.41 -0.73 -12.43
C GLU A 112 -11.36 -1.83 -12.23
N LEU A 113 -10.55 -1.67 -11.18
CA LEU A 113 -9.66 -2.72 -10.70
C LEU A 113 -10.44 -3.74 -9.85
N PRO A 114 -9.90 -4.94 -9.61
CA PRO A 114 -10.57 -5.95 -8.81
C PRO A 114 -10.98 -5.43 -7.43
N GLY A 115 -12.28 -5.40 -7.18
CA GLY A 115 -12.86 -5.03 -5.88
C GLY A 115 -12.99 -6.21 -4.93
N ALA A 116 -13.56 -5.94 -3.74
CA ALA A 116 -13.68 -6.90 -2.64
C ALA A 116 -14.14 -8.30 -3.08
N GLY A 117 -13.38 -9.33 -2.69
CA GLY A 117 -13.67 -10.75 -2.97
C GLY A 117 -12.95 -11.34 -4.19
N ALA A 118 -12.27 -10.52 -5.00
CA ALA A 118 -11.40 -11.00 -6.08
C ALA A 118 -9.96 -11.29 -5.60
N PRO A 119 -9.21 -12.21 -6.24
CA PRO A 119 -7.78 -12.35 -6.00
C PRO A 119 -7.04 -11.05 -6.33
N GLY A 120 -6.30 -10.50 -5.37
CA GLY A 120 -5.64 -9.20 -5.54
C GLY A 120 -6.59 -8.00 -5.43
N ALA A 121 -7.75 -8.19 -4.79
CA ALA A 121 -8.69 -7.12 -4.51
C ALA A 121 -8.04 -5.97 -3.73
N LEU A 122 -8.39 -4.76 -4.12
CA LEU A 122 -8.10 -3.56 -3.36
C LEU A 122 -9.16 -3.35 -2.27
N ALA A 123 -8.76 -2.78 -1.14
CA ALA A 123 -9.68 -2.36 -0.08
C ALA A 123 -10.53 -1.16 -0.52
N GLU A 124 -9.97 -0.29 -1.37
CA GLU A 124 -10.64 0.87 -1.97
C GLU A 124 -10.14 1.05 -3.41
N GLN A 125 -11.04 1.41 -4.33
CA GLN A 125 -10.63 1.72 -5.70
C GLN A 125 -9.71 2.96 -5.71
N PRO A 126 -8.69 2.99 -6.57
CA PRO A 126 -7.77 4.12 -6.60
C PRO A 126 -8.44 5.35 -7.20
N GLN A 127 -7.97 6.51 -6.80
CA GLN A 127 -8.50 7.80 -7.20
C GLN A 127 -7.35 8.75 -7.50
N TYR A 128 -7.60 9.79 -8.28
CA TYR A 128 -6.57 10.79 -8.56
C TYR A 128 -7.14 12.19 -8.67
N VAL A 129 -6.29 13.17 -8.39
CA VAL A 129 -6.61 14.59 -8.48
C VAL A 129 -5.74 15.23 -9.54
N ILE A 130 -6.32 16.04 -10.42
CA ILE A 130 -5.61 16.79 -11.47
C ILE A 130 -5.78 18.29 -11.22
N GLU A 131 -4.66 19.00 -11.16
CA GLU A 131 -4.62 20.45 -10.94
C GLU A 131 -3.69 21.12 -11.95
N ARG A 132 -4.08 22.30 -12.46
CA ARG A 132 -3.21 23.09 -13.34
C ARG A 132 -2.35 24.07 -12.53
N LYS A 133 -1.02 23.91 -12.52
CA LYS A 133 -0.08 24.71 -11.72
C LYS A 133 0.11 26.16 -12.20
N VAL A 134 -0.18 26.45 -13.47
CA VAL A 134 -0.04 27.79 -14.04
C VAL A 134 -1.32 28.13 -14.80
N PRO A 135 -2.07 29.19 -14.41
CA PRO A 135 -3.33 29.53 -15.05
C PRO A 135 -3.19 29.92 -16.52
N ASP A 136 -2.07 30.57 -16.89
CA ASP A 136 -1.86 31.17 -18.21
C ASP A 136 -0.41 31.01 -18.70
N GLY A 137 -0.27 30.54 -19.93
CA GLY A 137 1.03 30.42 -20.60
C GLY A 137 0.96 29.54 -21.84
N THR A 138 1.94 29.68 -22.74
CA THR A 138 2.11 28.80 -23.91
C THR A 138 2.36 27.34 -23.53
N ILE A 139 2.77 27.11 -22.27
CA ILE A 139 2.95 25.78 -21.69
C ILE A 139 2.03 25.66 -20.48
N GLN A 140 1.10 24.72 -20.54
CA GLN A 140 0.24 24.35 -19.41
C GLN A 140 0.90 23.19 -18.64
N ILE A 141 1.11 23.37 -17.34
CA ILE A 141 1.67 22.33 -16.46
C ILE A 141 0.56 21.81 -15.57
N PHE A 142 0.37 20.49 -15.57
CA PHE A 142 -0.59 19.77 -14.74
C PHE A 142 0.15 18.95 -13.70
N ARG A 143 -0.34 19.01 -12.45
CA ARG A 143 0.05 18.10 -11.37
C ARG A 143 -1.04 17.06 -11.21
N ILE A 144 -0.64 15.81 -11.12
CA ILE A 144 -1.51 14.67 -10.88
C ILE A 144 -1.11 14.07 -9.53
N THR A 145 -2.06 13.90 -8.63
CA THR A 145 -1.88 13.25 -7.33
C THR A 145 -2.78 12.02 -7.27
N ALA A 146 -2.21 10.83 -7.43
CA ALA A 146 -2.94 9.56 -7.37
C ALA A 146 -2.84 8.94 -5.98
N ARG A 147 -3.95 8.45 -5.43
CA ARG A 147 -4.04 7.69 -4.18
C ARG A 147 -4.62 6.32 -4.48
N ALA A 148 -4.02 5.29 -3.90
CA ALA A 148 -4.55 3.93 -3.94
C ALA A 148 -4.41 3.27 -2.57
N VAL A 149 -5.30 2.32 -2.30
CA VAL A 149 -5.30 1.51 -1.09
C VAL A 149 -5.11 0.06 -1.49
N GLY A 150 -4.18 -0.63 -0.84
CA GLY A 150 -3.83 -2.03 -1.12
C GLY A 150 -4.91 -3.00 -0.66
N GLY A 151 -4.53 -4.27 -0.43
CA GLY A 151 -5.47 -5.28 0.07
C GLY A 151 -6.04 -5.00 1.46
N THR A 152 -5.43 -4.08 2.20
CA THR A 152 -5.83 -3.61 3.53
C THR A 152 -5.91 -2.10 3.57
N GLU A 153 -6.80 -1.55 4.41
CA GLU A 153 -7.02 -0.09 4.53
C GLU A 153 -5.77 0.68 4.97
N ASP A 154 -4.85 0.01 5.67
CA ASP A 154 -3.59 0.60 6.14
C ASP A 154 -2.53 0.74 5.03
N ALA A 155 -2.68 0.02 3.92
CA ALA A 155 -1.72 -0.01 2.83
C ALA A 155 -1.99 1.12 1.81
N VAL A 156 -1.86 2.37 2.25
CA VAL A 156 -2.08 3.54 1.39
C VAL A 156 -0.79 3.95 0.67
N VAL A 157 -0.90 4.19 -0.64
CA VAL A 157 0.17 4.72 -1.49
C VAL A 157 -0.32 5.95 -2.22
N ILE A 158 0.53 6.98 -2.26
CA ILE A 158 0.28 8.21 -3.01
C ILE A 158 1.44 8.42 -3.98
N LEU A 159 1.11 8.65 -5.26
CA LEU A 159 2.05 9.00 -6.32
C LEU A 159 1.74 10.40 -6.84
N GLN A 160 2.78 11.13 -7.22
CA GLN A 160 2.63 12.45 -7.83
C GLN A 160 3.43 12.52 -9.13
N SER A 161 2.81 13.08 -10.17
CA SER A 161 3.44 13.35 -11.47
C SER A 161 3.16 14.78 -11.92
N GLU A 162 4.06 15.35 -12.70
CA GLU A 162 3.88 16.64 -13.36
C GLU A 162 4.10 16.49 -14.87
N ILE A 163 3.13 16.95 -15.67
CA ILE A 163 3.17 16.87 -17.14
C ILE A 163 2.89 18.23 -17.76
N GLY A 164 3.65 18.57 -18.80
CA GLY A 164 3.54 19.83 -19.53
C GLY A 164 3.00 19.64 -20.94
N PHE A 165 2.10 20.52 -21.38
CA PHE A 165 1.59 20.57 -22.75
C PHE A 165 1.85 21.94 -23.36
N SER A 166 2.40 21.98 -24.57
CA SER A 166 2.49 23.21 -25.36
C SER A 166 1.17 23.46 -26.08
N THR A 167 0.60 24.66 -25.93
CA THR A 167 -0.52 25.10 -26.77
C THR A 167 0.00 25.51 -28.14
N PRO A 168 -0.56 25.00 -29.26
CA PRO A 168 -0.19 25.49 -30.57
C PRO A 168 -0.50 27.00 -30.71
N PRO A 169 0.30 27.75 -31.49
CA PRO A 169 0.15 29.19 -31.68
C PRO A 169 -1.12 29.57 -32.46
#